data_AF-A0AAD7G4B4-F1
#
_entry.id   AF-A0AAD7G4B4-F1
#
_cell.length_a   1.000
_cell.length_b   1.000
_cell.length_c   1.000
_cell.angle_alpha   90.00
_cell.angle_beta   90.00
_cell.angle_gamma   90.00
#
_symmetry.space_group_name_H-M   'P 1'
#
loop_
_entity.id
_entity.type
_entity.pdbx_description
1 polymer ?
#
loop_
_entity_poly.entity_id
_entity_poly.type
_entity_poly.pdbx_seq_one_letter_code
_entity_poly.pdbx_strand_id
1 'polypeptide(L)'
;MPRFGLKLGPHVIKSSVSVKLLGVHLDRELRWKEQGAAALAKGQSWLGCVGRLARSSRGIKAGPMRRLYRGGCIPRMLYAADIFLNP
;
A
#
# COMPACT_ATOMS: atom_id res chain seq x y z
N MET A 1 5.85 -25.63 -2.87
CA MET A 1 6.82 -26.48 -2.13
C MET A 1 6.82 -26.12 -0.65
N PRO A 2 6.95 -27.08 0.28
CA PRO A 2 7.08 -26.76 1.71
C PRO A 2 8.42 -26.07 1.97
N ARG A 3 8.39 -24.82 2.48
CA ARG A 3 9.60 -24.09 2.90
C ARG A 3 9.80 -24.29 4.41
N PHE A 4 11.04 -24.57 4.79
CA PHE A 4 11.43 -24.77 6.18
C PHE A 4 11.24 -23.48 7.00
N GLY A 5 10.84 -23.61 8.26
CA GLY A 5 10.70 -22.49 9.18
C GLY A 5 12.05 -21.85 9.51
N LEU A 6 12.09 -20.53 9.67
CA LEU A 6 13.29 -19.80 10.05
C LEU A 6 13.61 -20.08 11.52
N LYS A 7 14.79 -20.63 11.81
CA LYS A 7 15.26 -20.84 13.19
C LYS A 7 16.14 -19.66 13.61
N LEU A 8 15.76 -18.98 14.69
CA LEU A 8 16.53 -17.92 15.34
C LEU A 8 16.80 -18.36 16.78
N GLY A 9 17.99 -18.95 17.01
CA GLY A 9 18.35 -19.54 18.30
C GLY A 9 17.30 -20.58 18.76
N PRO A 10 16.65 -20.41 19.92
CA PRO A 10 15.62 -21.33 20.40
C PRO A 10 14.27 -21.18 19.70
N HIS A 11 14.06 -20.13 18.89
CA HIS A 11 12.76 -19.84 18.28
C HIS A 11 12.68 -20.37 16.85
N VAL A 12 11.54 -20.99 16.51
CA VAL A 12 11.25 -21.45 15.15
C VAL A 12 10.04 -20.70 14.62
N ILE A 13 10.26 -19.82 13.65
CA ILE A 13 9.23 -19.08 12.95
C ILE A 13 8.70 -19.97 11.82
N LYS A 14 7.45 -20.44 11.96
CA LYS A 14 6.80 -21.26 10.93
C LYS A 14 6.51 -20.42 9.68
N SER A 15 6.74 -20.99 8.50
CA SER A 15 6.39 -20.33 7.23
C SER A 15 4.87 -20.28 7.09
N SER A 16 4.31 -19.08 7.01
CA SER A 16 2.92 -18.86 6.60
C SER A 16 2.84 -18.65 5.09
N VAL A 17 1.68 -18.94 4.50
CA VAL A 17 1.45 -18.75 3.06
C VAL A 17 1.44 -17.25 2.70
N SER A 18 0.74 -16.45 3.50
CA SER A 18 0.69 -15.00 3.37
C SER A 18 0.78 -14.36 4.75
N VAL A 19 1.46 -13.24 4.87
CA VAL A 19 1.55 -12.46 6.10
C VAL A 19 1.37 -10.98 5.79
N LYS A 20 0.70 -10.26 6.70
CA LYS A 20 0.62 -8.80 6.62
C LYS A 20 1.76 -8.19 7.43
N LEU A 21 2.72 -7.58 6.76
CA LEU A 21 3.86 -6.90 7.38
C LEU A 21 3.77 -5.41 7.11
N LEU A 22 3.73 -4.60 8.17
CA LEU A 22 3.63 -3.12 8.08
C LEU A 22 2.46 -2.64 7.20
N GLY A 23 1.38 -3.43 7.10
CA GLY A 23 0.22 -3.12 6.26
C GLY A 23 0.29 -3.62 4.82
N VAL A 24 1.41 -4.23 4.41
CA VAL A 24 1.61 -4.83 3.08
C VAL A 24 1.36 -6.34 3.17
N HIS A 25 0.64 -6.89 2.20
CA HIS A 25 0.48 -8.33 2.07
C HIS A 25 1.74 -8.90 1.40
N LEU A 26 2.40 -9.84 2.05
CA LEU A 26 3.55 -10.54 1.51
C LEU A 26 3.16 -12.01 1.35
N ASP A 27 3.09 -12.44 0.10
CA ASP A 27 2.96 -13.85 -0.25
C ASP A 27 4.34 -14.49 -0.23
N ARG A 28 4.43 -15.70 0.32
CA ARG A 28 5.62 -16.55 0.32
C ARG A 28 6.18 -16.79 -1.09
N GLU A 29 5.31 -16.81 -2.10
CA GLU A 29 5.70 -16.98 -3.51
C GLU A 29 5.98 -15.65 -4.23
N LEU A 30 6.00 -14.53 -3.51
CA LEU A 30 6.18 -13.18 -4.05
C LEU A 30 5.20 -12.89 -5.21
N ARG A 31 3.97 -13.41 -5.09
CA ARG A 31 2.90 -13.09 -6.01
C ARG A 31 2.32 -11.74 -5.62
N TRP A 32 2.35 -10.80 -6.56
CA TRP A 32 2.04 -9.38 -6.32
C TRP A 32 0.61 -8.94 -6.72
N LYS A 33 -0.26 -9.89 -7.11
CA LYS A 33 -1.59 -9.60 -7.66
C LYS A 33 -2.52 -8.95 -6.62
N GLU A 34 -2.50 -9.43 -5.38
CA GLU A 34 -3.34 -8.92 -4.30
C GLU A 34 -2.89 -7.53 -3.82
N GLN A 35 -1.58 -7.29 -3.85
CA GLN A 35 -0.92 -6.05 -3.47
C GLN A 35 -1.26 -4.94 -4.48
N GLY A 36 -1.20 -5.26 -5.77
CA GLY A 36 -1.64 -4.34 -6.83
C GLY A 36 -3.12 -3.97 -6.68
N ALA A 37 -4.00 -4.95 -6.42
CA ALA A 37 -5.42 -4.70 -6.18
C ALA A 37 -5.66 -3.82 -4.94
N ALA A 38 -4.95 -4.09 -3.84
CA ALA A 38 -5.03 -3.30 -2.62
C ALA A 38 -4.51 -1.86 -2.82
N ALA A 39 -3.43 -1.68 -3.58
CA ALA A 39 -2.89 -0.36 -3.92
C ALA A 39 -3.87 0.44 -4.79
N LEU A 40 -4.51 -0.21 -5.78
CA LEU A 40 -5.56 0.41 -6.60
C LEU A 40 -6.76 0.85 -5.77
N ALA A 41 -7.26 -0.02 -4.88
CA ALA A 41 -8.38 0.31 -4.00
C ALA A 41 -8.04 1.49 -3.07
N LYS A 42 -6.83 1.50 -2.51
CA LYS A 42 -6.33 2.64 -1.72
C LYS A 42 -6.28 3.91 -2.56
N GLY A 43 -5.75 3.83 -3.77
CA GLY A 43 -5.72 4.95 -4.72
C GLY A 43 -7.09 5.54 -5.02
N GLN A 44 -8.05 4.70 -5.34
CA GLN A 44 -9.43 5.12 -5.62
C GLN A 44 -10.08 5.81 -4.42
N SER A 45 -9.92 5.25 -3.21
CA SER A 45 -10.47 5.87 -1.99
C SER A 45 -9.92 7.28 -1.74
N TRP A 46 -8.61 7.46 -1.91
CA TRP A 46 -7.95 8.75 -1.73
C TRP A 46 -8.32 9.76 -2.81
N LEU A 47 -8.31 9.33 -4.08
CA LEU A 47 -8.73 10.18 -5.20
C LEU A 47 -10.19 10.62 -5.07
N GLY A 48 -11.08 9.74 -4.60
CA GLY A 48 -12.47 10.09 -4.31
C GLY A 48 -12.60 11.12 -3.17
N CYS A 49 -11.75 11.06 -2.14
CA CYS A 49 -11.71 12.06 -1.08
C CYS A 49 -11.20 13.42 -1.59
N VAL A 50 -10.05 13.41 -2.28
CA VAL A 50 -9.43 14.61 -2.86
C VAL A 50 -10.34 15.27 -3.88
N GLY A 51 -11.00 14.50 -4.75
CA GLY A 51 -11.97 15.01 -5.72
C GLY A 51 -13.16 15.70 -5.06
N ARG A 52 -13.66 15.17 -3.93
CA ARG A 52 -14.72 15.84 -3.15
C ARG A 52 -14.26 17.16 -2.54
N LEU A 53 -13.03 17.20 -2.02
CA LEU A 53 -12.43 18.41 -1.45
C LEU A 53 -12.09 19.47 -2.52
N ALA A 54 -11.88 19.08 -3.78
CA ALA A 54 -11.48 19.96 -4.87
C ALA A 54 -12.66 20.64 -5.60
N ARG A 55 -13.89 20.47 -5.11
CA ARG A 55 -15.10 21.03 -5.74
C ARG A 55 -15.02 22.55 -5.94
N SER A 56 -15.41 23.01 -7.12
CA SER A 56 -15.32 24.41 -7.53
C SER A 56 -16.14 25.39 -6.69
N SER A 57 -17.25 24.95 -6.07
CA SER A 57 -18.18 25.86 -5.38
C SER A 57 -17.91 26.08 -3.88
N ARG A 58 -17.40 25.07 -3.16
CA ARG A 58 -17.11 25.12 -1.71
C ARG A 58 -15.84 24.34 -1.33
N GLY A 59 -14.99 24.03 -2.29
CA GLY A 59 -13.78 23.25 -2.08
C GLY A 59 -12.56 24.09 -1.75
N ILE A 60 -11.44 23.39 -1.53
CA ILE A 60 -10.14 23.98 -1.26
C ILE A 60 -9.56 24.56 -2.56
N LYS A 61 -8.95 25.75 -2.48
CA LYS A 61 -8.22 26.36 -3.60
C LYS A 61 -7.14 25.41 -4.16
N ALA A 62 -6.84 25.51 -5.45
CA ALA A 62 -5.93 24.61 -6.15
C ALA A 62 -4.52 24.51 -5.52
N GLY A 63 -3.98 25.62 -4.99
CA GLY A 63 -2.64 25.65 -4.38
C GLY A 63 -2.51 24.72 -3.15
N PRO A 64 -3.30 24.94 -2.08
CA PRO A 64 -3.33 24.03 -0.93
C PRO A 64 -3.73 22.60 -1.29
N MET A 65 -4.65 22.42 -2.24
CA MET A 65 -5.04 21.09 -2.71
C MET A 65 -3.85 20.31 -3.31
N ARG A 66 -3.04 20.98 -4.14
CA ARG A 66 -1.83 20.38 -4.72
C ARG A 66 -0.82 19.97 -3.64
N ARG A 67 -0.69 20.75 -2.55
CA ARG A 67 0.18 20.39 -1.42
C ARG A 67 -0.35 19.17 -0.68
N LEU A 68 -1.65 19.10 -0.42
CA LEU A 68 -2.28 17.94 0.21
C LEU A 68 -2.14 16.67 -0.64
N TYR A 69 -2.34 16.79 -1.95
CA TYR A 69 -2.13 15.69 -2.88
C TYR A 69 -0.69 15.19 -2.85
N ARG A 70 0.30 16.08 -2.96
CA ARG A 70 1.72 15.71 -2.97
C ARG A 70 2.24 15.20 -1.64
N GLY A 71 1.87 15.84 -0.53
CA GLY A 71 2.40 15.53 0.79
C GLY A 71 1.67 14.39 1.51
N GLY A 72 0.39 14.17 1.21
CA GLY A 72 -0.42 13.16 1.89
C GLY A 72 -0.86 12.02 0.99
N CYS A 73 -1.45 12.35 -0.15
CA CYS A 73 -2.09 11.38 -1.03
C CYS A 73 -1.05 10.46 -1.70
N ILE A 74 -0.03 11.04 -2.36
CA ILE A 74 1.01 10.29 -3.07
C ILE A 74 1.76 9.32 -2.12
N PRO A 75 2.31 9.74 -0.97
CA PRO A 75 3.06 8.83 -0.10
C PRO A 75 2.20 7.70 0.48
N ARG A 76 0.91 7.94 0.75
CA ARG A 76 0.01 6.91 1.28
C ARG A 76 -0.41 5.91 0.21
N MET A 77 -0.66 6.38 -1.02
CA MET A 77 -1.01 5.52 -2.16
C MET A 77 0.16 4.65 -2.58
N LEU A 78 1.35 5.24 -2.69
CA LEU A 78 2.55 4.56 -3.17
C LEU A 78 3.34 3.85 -2.07
N TYR A 79 2.82 3.81 -0.85
CA TYR A 79 3.48 3.09 0.24
C TYR A 79 3.70 1.62 -0.15
N ALA A 80 4.96 1.18 -0.07
CA ALA A 80 5.44 -0.14 -0.45
C ALA A 80 5.28 -0.50 -1.94
N ALA A 81 4.94 0.46 -2.80
CA ALA A 81 4.79 0.22 -4.24
C ALA A 81 6.09 -0.25 -4.90
N ASP A 82 7.23 0.27 -4.44
CA ASP A 82 8.56 -0.10 -4.96
C ASP A 82 8.83 -1.61 -4.87
N ILE A 83 8.36 -2.26 -3.80
CA ILE A 83 8.59 -3.68 -3.51
C ILE A 83 7.96 -4.60 -4.57
N PHE A 84 6.83 -4.20 -5.15
CA PHE A 84 6.07 -5.03 -6.08
C PHE A 84 5.98 -4.48 -7.50
N LEU A 85 6.36 -3.22 -7.73
CA LEU A 85 6.51 -2.65 -9.07
C LEU A 85 7.90 -2.93 -9.66
N ASN A 86 8.92 -3.11 -8.81
CA ASN A 86 10.28 -3.49 -9.21
C ASN A 86 10.75 -4.71 -8.39
N PRO A 87 10.22 -5.92 -8.70
CA PRO A 87 10.42 -7.13 -7.91
C PRO A 87 11.83 -7.73 -8.00
#